data_AF-Q6WBY1-F1
#
_entry.id   AF-Q6WBY1-F1
#
_cell.length_a   1.000
_cell.length_b   1.000
_cell.length_c   1.000
_cell.angle_alpha   90.00
_cell.angle_beta   90.00
_cell.angle_gamma   90.00
#
_symmetry.space_group_name_H-M   'P 1'
#
loop_
_entity.id
_entity.type
_entity.pdbx_description
1 polymer ?
#
loop_
_entity_poly.entity_id
_entity_poly.type
_entity_poly.pdbx_seq_one_letter_code
_entity_poly.pdbx_strand_id
1 'polypeptide(L)'
;MQPSASDTTGKLADPAAASTLPPQTGQTIGDLLSAKGLSWAWYAGSWNTASSDRTVIYNNKVPNLQSHHQPFNYYAAFDPVAHPDARAAHLKDFDSDFLKDVAAGTLPAVSFYKPQGNLNQHPGYASVADGDAHIADVLAKLQASPQWKNMLVVVTYDENGGFYDHATVPKGDRWGPGTRIPALIVSPFAKKGFVDKTQYDTGSTLRFITHRWSLPGAEIFTNNKATELALPLVEANVPFKIHIVKDRDMKERLCLEVERLRLSAMIMGSRGFGANDIRGIISKGKLGSVSDYCVKNCICPVVVVRYPQEDEYGDGAVEKKRRLRLNCHRYRRRSTSIMMPMS
;
A
#
# COMPACT_ATOMS: atom_id res chain seq x y z
N MET A 1 10.44 19.39 -4.39
CA MET A 1 9.68 19.98 -5.51
C MET A 1 8.39 20.55 -4.94
N GLN A 2 7.89 21.64 -5.52
CA GLN A 2 6.85 22.51 -4.95
C GLN A 2 5.56 22.33 -5.75
N PRO A 3 4.38 22.73 -5.23
CA PRO A 3 3.21 22.86 -6.07
C PRO A 3 3.55 23.99 -7.04
N SER A 4 3.46 23.72 -8.33
CA SER A 4 3.59 24.81 -9.29
C SER A 4 2.30 25.60 -9.27
N ALA A 5 2.38 26.88 -8.94
CA ALA A 5 1.26 27.79 -9.09
C ALA A 5 1.63 28.86 -10.12
N SER A 6 0.64 29.30 -10.89
CA SER A 6 0.79 30.45 -11.77
C SER A 6 0.74 31.74 -10.93
N ASP A 7 1.80 32.00 -10.17
CA ASP A 7 1.96 33.25 -9.44
C ASP A 7 3.14 34.06 -9.98
N THR A 8 3.08 35.37 -9.80
CA THR A 8 4.14 36.31 -10.21
C THR A 8 5.10 36.61 -9.07
N THR A 9 4.96 35.94 -7.91
CA THR A 9 5.71 36.28 -6.69
C THR A 9 7.11 35.67 -6.66
N GLY A 10 7.37 34.67 -7.52
CA GLY A 10 8.63 33.92 -7.53
C GLY A 10 8.84 33.05 -6.28
N LYS A 11 7.83 32.94 -5.40
CA LYS A 11 7.87 32.15 -4.17
C LYS A 11 7.43 30.71 -4.36
N LEU A 12 6.92 30.35 -5.54
CA LEU A 12 6.42 29.03 -5.88
C LEU A 12 7.23 28.41 -7.03
N ALA A 13 7.10 27.10 -7.25
CA ALA A 13 7.82 26.48 -8.36
C ALA A 13 7.21 26.95 -9.67
N ASP A 14 8.05 27.34 -10.62
CA ASP A 14 7.61 27.69 -11.96
C ASP A 14 7.10 26.41 -12.67
N PRO A 15 5.80 26.32 -13.04
CA PRO A 15 5.26 25.19 -13.79
C PRO A 15 5.91 25.01 -15.17
N ALA A 16 6.49 26.07 -15.74
CA ALA A 16 7.14 26.02 -17.04
C ALA A 16 8.60 25.53 -16.95
N ALA A 17 9.18 25.45 -15.75
CA ALA A 17 10.54 24.95 -15.58
C ALA A 17 10.58 23.42 -15.74
N ALA A 18 11.51 22.92 -16.56
CA ALA A 18 11.67 21.48 -16.82
C ALA A 18 12.00 20.65 -15.56
N SER A 19 12.52 21.31 -14.50
CA SER A 19 12.81 20.70 -13.20
C SER A 19 11.60 20.63 -12.26
N THR A 20 10.46 21.21 -12.65
CA THR A 20 9.24 21.23 -11.85
C THR A 20 8.30 20.15 -12.36
N LEU A 21 7.88 19.26 -11.45
CA LEU A 21 6.84 18.30 -11.76
C LEU A 21 5.51 19.07 -11.99
N PRO A 22 4.78 18.81 -13.08
CA PRO A 22 3.45 19.38 -13.27
C PRO A 22 2.51 19.02 -12.10
N PRO A 23 1.51 19.87 -11.76
CA PRO A 23 0.55 19.56 -10.72
C PRO A 23 -0.15 18.25 -10.99
N GLN A 24 -0.15 17.38 -9.99
CA GLN A 24 -0.86 16.11 -10.04
C GLN A 24 -2.35 16.38 -9.76
N THR A 25 -3.22 15.70 -10.51
CA THR A 25 -4.69 15.84 -10.40
C THR A 25 -5.37 14.53 -9.99
N GLY A 26 -4.59 13.45 -9.83
CA GLY A 26 -5.09 12.17 -9.36
C GLY A 26 -5.68 12.29 -7.95
N GLN A 27 -6.67 11.45 -7.66
CA GLN A 27 -7.27 11.39 -6.33
C GLN A 27 -6.28 10.87 -5.29
N THR A 28 -6.14 11.58 -4.18
CA THR A 28 -5.31 11.21 -3.04
C THR A 28 -6.12 10.49 -1.96
N ILE A 29 -5.42 9.87 -1.01
CA ILE A 29 -6.06 9.36 0.21
C ILE A 29 -6.73 10.49 1.03
N GLY A 30 -6.17 11.71 0.97
CA GLY A 30 -6.73 12.88 1.63
C GLY A 30 -8.11 13.24 1.08
N ASP A 31 -8.25 13.22 -0.25
CA ASP A 31 -9.54 13.46 -0.91
C ASP A 31 -10.60 12.44 -0.48
N LEU A 32 -10.21 11.16 -0.39
CA LEU A 32 -11.10 10.08 0.06
C LEU A 32 -11.54 10.26 1.53
N LEU A 33 -10.63 10.70 2.39
CA LEU A 33 -10.91 10.98 3.79
C LEU A 33 -11.85 12.19 3.93
N SER A 34 -11.53 13.29 3.25
CA SER A 34 -12.36 14.50 3.24
C SER A 34 -13.76 14.25 2.69
N ALA A 35 -13.88 13.48 1.59
CA ALA A 35 -15.18 13.10 1.03
C ALA A 35 -16.05 12.28 2.01
N LYS A 36 -15.43 11.58 2.96
CA LYS A 36 -16.12 10.84 4.02
C LYS A 36 -16.31 11.65 5.31
N GLY A 37 -15.90 12.91 5.35
CA GLY A 37 -15.95 13.76 6.54
C GLY A 37 -15.00 13.30 7.65
N LEU A 38 -13.94 12.57 7.31
CA LEU A 38 -12.93 12.12 8.27
C LEU A 38 -11.83 13.17 8.39
N SER A 39 -11.51 13.55 9.63
CA SER A 39 -10.41 14.47 9.88
C SER A 39 -9.07 13.81 9.54
N TRP A 40 -8.22 14.55 8.82
CA TRP A 40 -6.87 14.11 8.53
C TRP A 40 -5.92 15.30 8.39
N ALA A 41 -4.64 15.07 8.62
CA ALA A 41 -3.60 16.05 8.38
C ALA A 41 -2.24 15.39 8.10
N TRP A 42 -1.38 16.13 7.40
CA TRP A 42 0.05 15.87 7.31
C TRP A 42 0.80 16.91 8.12
N TYR A 43 1.53 16.45 9.12
CA TYR A 43 2.40 17.26 9.95
C TYR A 43 3.85 17.16 9.46
N ALA A 44 4.52 18.30 9.31
CA ALA A 44 5.93 18.34 8.93
C ALA A 44 6.73 19.21 9.91
N GLY A 45 7.96 18.78 10.23
CA GLY A 45 8.89 19.64 10.96
C GLY A 45 9.29 20.86 10.13
N SER A 46 9.43 22.02 10.78
CA SER A 46 9.76 23.31 10.14
C SER A 46 8.76 23.78 9.07
N TRP A 47 7.52 23.29 9.04
CA TRP A 47 6.55 23.64 8.00
C TRP A 47 6.19 25.12 8.03
N ASN A 48 5.86 25.66 9.20
CA ASN A 48 5.46 27.05 9.34
C ASN A 48 6.62 27.98 9.02
N THR A 49 7.82 27.68 9.53
CA THR A 49 9.02 28.46 9.22
C THR A 49 9.33 28.44 7.73
N ALA A 50 9.26 27.28 7.07
CA ALA A 50 9.51 27.17 5.63
C ALA A 50 8.45 27.87 4.77
N SER A 51 7.22 27.98 5.28
CA SER A 51 6.14 28.70 4.61
C SER A 51 6.36 30.22 4.65
N SER A 52 7.00 30.74 5.71
CA SER A 52 7.36 32.16 5.83
C SER A 52 8.73 32.50 5.25
N ASP A 53 9.71 31.61 5.38
CA ASP A 53 11.10 31.79 5.03
C ASP A 53 11.61 30.56 4.27
N ARG A 54 11.79 30.72 2.97
CA ARG A 54 12.19 29.63 2.08
C ARG A 54 13.67 29.27 2.18
N THR A 55 14.48 30.10 2.83
CA THR A 55 15.92 29.83 3.01
C THR A 55 16.17 28.62 3.92
N VAL A 56 15.12 28.14 4.61
CA VAL A 56 15.15 26.92 5.44
C VAL A 56 14.89 25.64 4.64
N ILE A 57 14.56 25.73 3.36
CA ILE A 57 14.34 24.56 2.50
C ILE A 57 15.69 24.07 1.95
N TYR A 58 15.98 22.77 2.06
CA TYR A 58 17.22 22.14 1.58
C TYR A 58 18.53 22.76 2.09
N ASN A 59 18.50 23.38 3.27
CA ASN A 59 19.70 23.93 3.87
C ASN A 59 20.35 22.95 4.86
N ASN A 60 21.56 23.29 5.31
CA ASN A 60 22.34 22.49 6.26
C ASN A 60 22.25 23.04 7.71
N LYS A 61 21.24 23.85 8.02
CA LYS A 61 21.04 24.48 9.34
C LYS A 61 19.70 24.09 9.93
N VAL A 62 19.51 24.25 11.23
CA VAL A 62 18.20 24.07 11.87
C VAL A 62 17.60 25.46 12.09
N PRO A 63 16.30 25.67 11.79
CA PRO A 63 15.32 24.74 11.21
C PRO A 63 15.59 24.41 9.73
N ASN A 64 15.15 23.23 9.28
CA ASN A 64 15.17 22.85 7.86
C ASN A 64 14.02 21.95 7.41
N LEU A 65 13.55 22.21 6.19
CA LEU A 65 12.49 21.43 5.54
C LEU A 65 13.02 20.73 4.29
N GLN A 66 12.74 19.43 4.18
CA GLN A 66 12.93 18.65 2.96
C GLN A 66 11.63 18.65 2.15
N SER A 67 11.42 19.67 1.32
CA SER A 67 10.10 19.93 0.70
C SER A 67 9.61 18.81 -0.24
N HIS A 68 10.51 18.00 -0.79
CA HIS A 68 10.12 16.87 -1.64
C HIS A 68 9.50 15.71 -0.86
N HIS A 69 9.68 15.66 0.47
CA HIS A 69 9.03 14.70 1.35
C HIS A 69 7.62 15.12 1.79
N GLN A 70 7.07 16.19 1.23
CA GLN A 70 5.66 16.55 1.43
C GLN A 70 4.88 16.15 0.16
N PRO A 71 4.19 14.99 0.15
CA PRO A 71 3.58 14.45 -1.06
C PRO A 71 2.33 15.20 -1.54
N PHE A 72 1.54 15.76 -0.61
CA PHE A 72 0.34 16.53 -0.94
C PHE A 72 0.67 17.85 -1.64
N ASN A 73 1.86 18.37 -1.40
CA ASN A 73 2.40 19.58 -2.02
C ASN A 73 2.54 19.45 -3.55
N TYR A 74 2.39 18.27 -4.14
CA TYR A 74 2.46 18.07 -5.59
C TYR A 74 1.10 18.10 -6.27
N TYR A 75 0.00 18.14 -5.51
CA TYR A 75 -1.35 18.04 -6.05
C TYR A 75 -2.00 19.42 -6.19
N ALA A 76 -2.72 19.61 -7.29
CA ALA A 76 -3.44 20.85 -7.57
C ALA A 76 -4.40 21.24 -6.43
N ALA A 77 -4.99 20.25 -5.73
CA ALA A 77 -5.89 20.48 -4.59
C ALA A 77 -5.24 21.20 -3.40
N PHE A 78 -3.90 21.26 -3.33
CA PHE A 78 -3.13 21.95 -2.28
C PHE A 78 -2.30 23.11 -2.83
N ASP A 79 -2.70 23.64 -3.99
CA ASP A 79 -2.14 24.86 -4.55
C ASP A 79 -2.24 26.00 -3.52
N PRO A 80 -1.14 26.69 -3.19
CA PRO A 80 -1.11 27.67 -2.12
C PRO A 80 -1.79 29.00 -2.49
N VAL A 81 -2.12 29.24 -3.76
CA VAL A 81 -2.83 30.43 -4.24
C VAL A 81 -4.30 30.12 -4.51
N ALA A 82 -4.57 29.04 -5.24
CA ALA A 82 -5.93 28.66 -5.60
C ALA A 82 -6.68 27.96 -4.46
N HIS A 83 -5.96 27.24 -3.57
CA HIS A 83 -6.54 26.44 -2.49
C HIS A 83 -5.87 26.66 -1.12
N PRO A 84 -5.69 27.92 -0.66
CA PRO A 84 -5.02 28.22 0.60
C PRO A 84 -5.73 27.60 1.81
N ASP A 85 -7.07 27.54 1.79
CA ASP A 85 -7.87 26.99 2.90
C ASP A 85 -7.67 25.48 3.05
N ALA A 86 -7.69 24.74 1.93
CA ALA A 86 -7.44 23.29 1.94
C ALA A 86 -6.01 22.99 2.42
N ARG A 87 -5.05 23.82 2.00
CA ARG A 87 -3.66 23.73 2.45
C ARG A 87 -3.53 23.97 3.95
N ALA A 88 -4.13 25.04 4.47
CA ALA A 88 -4.08 25.38 5.89
C ALA A 88 -4.81 24.35 6.77
N ALA A 89 -5.89 23.75 6.27
CA ALA A 89 -6.65 22.75 7.01
C ALA A 89 -5.87 21.44 7.22
N HIS A 90 -5.03 21.04 6.25
CA HIS A 90 -4.45 19.70 6.21
C HIS A 90 -2.92 19.65 6.28
N LEU A 91 -2.20 20.70 5.86
CA LEU A 91 -0.74 20.72 5.88
C LEU A 91 -0.28 21.58 7.07
N LYS A 92 0.19 20.91 8.11
CA LYS A 92 0.39 21.49 9.44
C LYS A 92 1.83 21.35 9.92
N ASP A 93 2.17 22.15 10.92
CA ASP A 93 3.49 22.12 11.53
C ASP A 93 3.56 21.16 12.71
N PHE A 94 4.70 20.50 12.85
CA PHE A 94 4.92 19.56 13.94
C PHE A 94 4.94 20.26 15.31
N ASP A 95 5.69 21.34 15.44
CA ASP A 95 5.97 21.96 16.73
C ASP A 95 4.74 22.71 17.26
N SER A 96 4.05 23.47 16.39
CA SER A 96 2.89 24.26 16.81
C SER A 96 1.57 23.49 16.82
N ASP A 97 1.40 22.52 15.90
CA ASP A 97 0.10 21.86 15.71
C ASP A 97 0.12 20.41 16.19
N PHE A 98 1.08 19.58 15.74
CA PHE A 98 1.09 18.16 16.11
C PHE A 98 1.22 17.97 17.62
N LEU A 99 2.22 18.60 18.25
CA LEU A 99 2.46 18.45 19.68
C LEU A 99 1.27 18.96 20.52
N LYS A 100 0.62 20.04 20.06
CA LYS A 100 -0.60 20.57 20.66
C LYS A 100 -1.77 19.59 20.54
N ASP A 101 -2.00 19.03 19.36
CA ASP A 101 -3.07 18.07 19.09
C ASP A 101 -2.86 16.76 19.88
N VAL A 102 -1.62 16.30 20.02
CA VAL A 102 -1.24 15.15 20.87
C VAL A 102 -1.58 15.43 22.33
N ALA A 103 -1.14 16.57 22.88
CA ALA A 103 -1.37 16.92 24.27
C ALA A 103 -2.87 17.08 24.58
N ALA A 104 -3.63 17.66 23.66
CA ALA A 104 -5.07 17.85 23.79
C ALA A 104 -5.89 16.57 23.54
N GLY A 105 -5.30 15.53 22.95
CA GLY A 105 -6.04 14.35 22.50
C GLY A 105 -7.01 14.67 21.36
N THR A 106 -6.63 15.57 20.47
CA THR A 106 -7.41 16.04 19.32
C THR A 106 -6.75 15.72 17.98
N LEU A 107 -5.80 14.76 17.95
CA LEU A 107 -5.22 14.31 16.69
C LEU A 107 -6.33 13.84 15.73
N PRO A 108 -6.22 14.19 14.44
CA PRO A 108 -7.12 13.69 13.40
C PRO A 108 -7.20 12.17 13.33
N ALA A 109 -8.30 11.66 12.77
CA ALA A 109 -8.53 10.23 12.59
C ALA A 109 -7.42 9.55 11.76
N VAL A 110 -6.79 10.29 10.84
CA VAL A 110 -5.59 9.87 10.11
C VAL A 110 -4.57 11.00 10.16
N SER A 111 -3.43 10.76 10.81
CA SER A 111 -2.34 11.73 10.93
C SER A 111 -1.08 11.17 10.29
N PHE A 112 -0.52 11.90 9.34
CA PHE A 112 0.80 11.60 8.76
C PHE A 112 1.83 12.53 9.39
N TYR A 113 3.04 12.04 9.58
CA TYR A 113 4.12 12.83 10.16
C TYR A 113 5.44 12.61 9.44
N LYS A 114 6.15 13.69 9.10
CA LYS A 114 7.54 13.66 8.62
C LYS A 114 8.42 14.56 9.49
N PRO A 115 9.50 14.02 10.10
CA PRO A 115 10.43 14.81 10.90
C PRO A 115 11.13 15.92 10.11
N GLN A 116 11.65 16.90 10.85
CA GLN A 116 12.61 17.87 10.35
C GLN A 116 13.80 17.15 9.69
N GLY A 117 14.48 17.78 8.73
CA GLY A 117 15.50 17.09 7.94
C GLY A 117 16.65 16.52 8.77
N ASN A 118 17.16 17.20 9.79
CA ASN A 118 18.22 16.64 10.64
C ASN A 118 17.77 15.45 11.53
N LEU A 119 16.45 15.20 11.63
CA LEU A 119 15.86 14.15 12.48
C LEU A 119 15.26 13.01 11.66
N ASN A 120 15.40 13.02 10.34
CA ASN A 120 14.72 12.10 9.43
C ASN A 120 15.55 10.83 9.08
N GLN A 121 16.74 10.68 9.68
CA GLN A 121 17.69 9.58 9.48
C GLN A 121 18.22 9.40 8.05
N HIS A 122 18.03 10.37 7.18
CA HIS A 122 18.52 10.30 5.81
C HIS A 122 20.05 10.31 5.77
N PRO A 123 20.69 9.41 4.99
CA PRO A 123 22.14 9.37 4.86
C PRO A 123 22.68 10.68 4.28
N GLY A 124 23.87 11.07 4.75
CA GLY A 124 24.62 12.23 4.25
C GLY A 124 24.39 13.53 5.00
N TYR A 125 23.23 13.75 5.63
CA TYR A 125 22.96 14.99 6.38
C TYR A 125 22.22 14.81 7.72
N ALA A 126 21.68 13.63 8.00
CA ALA A 126 21.06 13.32 9.28
C ALA A 126 21.75 12.12 9.95
N SER A 127 21.56 11.97 11.25
CA SER A 127 22.10 10.84 12.02
C SER A 127 21.00 9.86 12.40
N VAL A 128 21.35 8.56 12.45
CA VAL A 128 20.43 7.51 12.93
C VAL A 128 20.10 7.73 14.40
N ALA A 129 21.09 8.08 15.22
CA ALA A 129 20.94 8.27 16.66
C ALA A 129 19.97 9.40 17.01
N ASP A 130 20.07 10.57 16.36
CA ASP A 130 19.16 11.68 16.63
C ASP A 130 17.74 11.36 16.18
N GLY A 131 17.59 10.69 15.04
CA GLY A 131 16.28 10.24 14.57
C GLY A 131 15.66 9.16 15.46
N ASP A 132 16.45 8.22 15.99
CA ASP A 132 15.97 7.20 16.92
C ASP A 132 15.50 7.83 18.24
N ALA A 133 16.28 8.77 18.77
CA ALA A 133 15.91 9.54 19.95
C ALA A 133 14.61 10.34 19.70
N HIS A 134 14.47 10.93 18.52
CA HIS A 134 13.27 11.67 18.12
C HIS A 134 12.04 10.77 17.98
N ILE A 135 12.18 9.60 17.35
CA ILE A 135 11.11 8.59 17.27
C ILE A 135 10.66 8.17 18.67
N ALA A 136 11.61 7.88 19.57
CA ALA A 136 11.32 7.49 20.94
C ALA A 136 10.56 8.59 21.70
N ASP A 137 10.99 9.85 21.56
CA ASP A 137 10.34 11.01 22.17
C ASP A 137 8.90 11.21 21.67
N VAL A 138 8.69 11.17 20.35
CA VAL A 138 7.35 11.28 19.75
C VAL A 138 6.44 10.15 20.22
N LEU A 139 6.92 8.91 20.22
CA LEU A 139 6.16 7.76 20.70
C LEU A 139 5.82 7.88 22.19
N ALA A 140 6.72 8.38 23.02
CA ALA A 140 6.45 8.61 24.44
C ALA A 140 5.33 9.65 24.64
N LYS A 141 5.36 10.76 23.89
CA LYS A 141 4.30 11.77 23.91
C LYS A 141 2.94 11.21 23.44
N LEU A 142 2.94 10.40 22.38
CA LEU A 142 1.73 9.72 21.89
C LEU A 142 1.18 8.73 22.93
N GLN A 143 2.04 7.98 23.61
CA GLN A 143 1.65 7.05 24.69
C GLN A 143 1.05 7.77 25.90
N ALA A 144 1.55 8.96 26.22
CA ALA A 144 1.01 9.80 27.29
C ALA A 144 -0.30 10.51 26.90
N SER A 145 -0.68 10.54 25.62
CA SER A 145 -1.85 11.28 25.14
C SER A 145 -3.18 10.64 25.57
N PRO A 146 -4.26 11.44 25.73
CA PRO A 146 -5.60 10.92 26.04
C PRO A 146 -6.15 9.92 25.00
N GLN A 147 -5.67 9.97 23.76
CA GLN A 147 -6.13 9.13 22.65
C GLN A 147 -5.38 7.80 22.54
N TRP A 148 -4.27 7.60 23.29
CA TRP A 148 -3.40 6.42 23.14
C TRP A 148 -4.14 5.09 23.12
N LYS A 149 -5.13 4.92 24.02
CA LYS A 149 -5.94 3.69 24.15
C LYS A 149 -6.61 3.22 22.85
N ASN A 150 -6.79 4.11 21.88
CA ASN A 150 -7.42 3.85 20.59
C ASN A 150 -6.47 4.10 19.40
N MET A 151 -5.16 4.17 19.64
CA MET A 151 -4.18 4.60 18.65
C MET A 151 -3.39 3.43 18.05
N LEU A 152 -3.06 3.53 16.77
CA LEU A 152 -2.08 2.71 16.10
C LEU A 152 -1.08 3.62 15.39
N VAL A 153 0.20 3.43 15.66
CA VAL A 153 1.29 4.17 15.03
C VAL A 153 2.07 3.22 14.13
N VAL A 154 2.28 3.64 12.88
CA VAL A 154 3.17 2.97 11.93
C VAL A 154 4.44 3.81 11.82
N VAL A 155 5.57 3.26 12.22
CA VAL A 155 6.88 3.86 11.96
C VAL A 155 7.49 3.14 10.77
N THR A 156 7.78 3.85 9.69
CA THR A 156 8.29 3.28 8.44
C THR A 156 9.16 4.30 7.72
N TYR A 157 9.89 3.84 6.72
CA TYR A 157 10.78 4.66 5.89
C TYR A 157 10.19 4.82 4.49
N ASP A 158 10.59 5.89 3.80
CA ASP A 158 10.21 6.12 2.41
C ASP A 158 11.11 5.36 1.42
N GLU A 159 12.36 5.14 1.81
CA GLU A 159 13.39 4.46 1.02
C GLU A 159 14.45 3.77 1.92
N ASN A 160 15.43 3.07 1.34
CA ASN A 160 16.37 2.20 2.06
C ASN A 160 17.75 2.83 2.36
N GLY A 161 17.94 4.11 2.07
CA GLY A 161 19.17 4.89 2.17
C GLY A 161 20.29 4.44 1.23
N GLY A 162 20.02 3.53 0.28
CA GLY A 162 21.08 2.85 -0.47
C GLY A 162 21.91 1.87 0.37
N PHE A 163 21.49 1.56 1.59
CA PHE A 163 22.17 0.56 2.43
C PHE A 163 21.99 -0.85 1.87
N TYR A 164 22.98 -1.71 2.11
CA TYR A 164 22.94 -3.11 1.72
C TYR A 164 21.84 -3.88 2.47
N ASP A 165 21.01 -4.61 1.73
CA ASP A 165 20.09 -5.62 2.25
C ASP A 165 20.35 -6.96 1.53
N HIS A 166 20.37 -8.05 2.30
CA HIS A 166 20.59 -9.40 1.78
C HIS A 166 19.37 -10.00 1.09
N ALA A 167 18.17 -9.47 1.35
CA ALA A 167 16.94 -9.96 0.78
C ALA A 167 16.88 -9.60 -0.71
N THR A 168 16.60 -10.60 -1.54
CA THR A 168 16.39 -10.39 -2.97
C THR A 168 15.17 -9.51 -3.19
N VAL A 169 15.35 -8.43 -3.95
CA VAL A 169 14.26 -7.55 -4.36
C VAL A 169 13.24 -8.37 -5.18
N PRO A 170 11.95 -8.41 -4.79
CA PRO A 170 10.97 -9.16 -5.56
C PRO A 170 10.84 -8.57 -6.96
N LYS A 171 10.65 -9.43 -7.96
CA LYS A 171 10.44 -8.96 -9.34
C LYS A 171 9.07 -8.28 -9.44
N GLY A 172 9.05 -7.02 -9.88
CA GLY A 172 7.83 -6.27 -10.19
C GLY A 172 7.91 -5.61 -11.55
N ASP A 173 7.11 -4.56 -11.75
CA ASP A 173 7.16 -3.74 -12.97
C ASP A 173 8.44 -2.88 -13.02
N ARG A 174 8.49 -1.91 -13.95
CA ARG A 174 9.62 -0.98 -14.09
C ARG A 174 9.98 -0.26 -12.77
N TRP A 175 9.01 -0.09 -11.89
CA TRP A 175 9.19 0.58 -10.61
C TRP A 175 9.39 -0.42 -9.48
N GLY A 176 8.81 -1.61 -9.62
CA GLY A 176 9.00 -2.79 -8.78
C GLY A 176 8.67 -2.55 -7.31
N PRO A 177 8.52 -3.59 -6.48
CA PRO A 177 8.80 -3.39 -5.07
C PRO A 177 10.28 -3.04 -4.95
N GLY A 178 10.60 -1.96 -4.25
CA GLY A 178 11.97 -1.57 -3.96
C GLY A 178 12.65 -2.47 -2.92
N THR A 179 13.85 -2.09 -2.51
CA THR A 179 14.55 -2.75 -1.39
C THR A 179 13.71 -2.72 -0.12
N ARG A 180 13.87 -3.74 0.73
CA ARG A 180 13.18 -3.80 2.02
C ARG A 180 13.51 -2.58 2.88
N ILE A 181 12.49 -2.10 3.57
CA ILE A 181 12.56 -1.03 4.57
C ILE A 181 12.07 -1.56 5.93
N PRO A 182 12.54 -1.01 7.06
CA PRO A 182 11.96 -1.31 8.36
C PRO A 182 10.52 -0.78 8.47
N ALA A 183 9.66 -1.53 9.16
CA ALA A 183 8.33 -1.08 9.55
C ALA A 183 7.99 -1.60 10.96
N LEU A 184 7.51 -0.70 11.82
CA LEU A 184 7.13 -1.00 13.20
C LEU A 184 5.66 -0.61 13.43
N ILE A 185 4.92 -1.47 14.10
CA ILE A 185 3.57 -1.20 14.58
C ILE A 185 3.62 -1.00 16.09
N VAL A 186 3.26 0.19 16.55
CA VAL A 186 3.24 0.55 17.97
C VAL A 186 1.81 0.91 18.36
N SER A 187 1.20 0.13 19.25
CA SER A 187 -0.21 0.27 19.62
C SER A 187 -0.54 -0.50 20.90
N PRO A 188 -1.54 -0.10 21.71
CA PRO A 188 -2.11 -0.95 22.76
C PRO A 188 -2.63 -2.30 22.24
N PHE A 189 -2.98 -2.39 20.96
CA PHE A 189 -3.50 -3.60 20.31
C PHE A 189 -2.40 -4.46 19.66
N ALA A 190 -1.16 -3.96 19.60
CA ALA A 190 -0.08 -4.67 18.93
C ALA A 190 0.41 -5.86 19.77
N LYS A 191 0.79 -6.96 19.08
CA LYS A 191 1.45 -8.10 19.73
C LYS A 191 2.84 -7.67 20.21
N LYS A 192 3.15 -7.91 21.47
CA LYS A 192 4.47 -7.60 22.06
C LYS A 192 5.51 -8.62 21.61
N GLY A 193 6.71 -8.16 21.24
CA GLY A 193 7.83 -9.02 20.86
C GLY A 193 7.57 -9.88 19.61
N PHE A 194 6.66 -9.45 18.74
CA PHE A 194 6.22 -10.22 17.58
C PHE A 194 6.79 -9.65 16.28
N VAL A 195 7.33 -10.53 15.44
CA VAL A 195 7.79 -10.20 14.08
C VAL A 195 6.80 -10.80 13.08
N ASP A 196 6.07 -9.93 12.39
CA ASP A 196 5.24 -10.35 11.26
C ASP A 196 6.12 -10.59 10.04
N LYS A 197 5.93 -11.74 9.37
CA LYS A 197 6.66 -12.14 8.16
C LYS A 197 5.81 -12.02 6.90
N THR A 198 4.59 -11.51 7.02
CA THR A 198 3.74 -11.20 5.88
C THR A 198 4.42 -10.16 5.00
N GLN A 199 4.32 -10.33 3.68
CA GLN A 199 4.88 -9.39 2.72
C GLN A 199 4.00 -8.15 2.64
N TYR A 200 4.62 -6.97 2.79
CA TYR A 200 4.00 -5.66 2.68
C TYR A 200 4.82 -4.76 1.75
N ASP A 201 4.18 -3.71 1.28
CA ASP A 201 4.77 -2.57 0.56
C ASP A 201 4.29 -1.25 1.18
N THR A 202 4.78 -0.11 0.70
CA THR A 202 4.36 1.21 1.19
C THR A 202 2.86 1.47 0.97
N GLY A 203 2.26 0.88 -0.07
CA GLY A 203 0.83 0.91 -0.33
C GLY A 203 -0.02 0.19 0.71
N SER A 204 0.57 -0.71 1.49
CA SER A 204 -0.11 -1.46 2.56
C SER A 204 -0.66 -0.56 3.66
N THR A 205 0.00 0.57 3.95
CA THR A 205 -0.50 1.61 4.87
C THR A 205 -1.78 2.25 4.34
N LEU A 206 -1.83 2.57 3.04
CA LEU A 206 -3.02 3.12 2.39
C LEU A 206 -4.15 2.09 2.34
N ARG A 207 -3.83 0.82 2.09
CA ARG A 207 -4.78 -0.29 2.17
C ARG A 207 -5.37 -0.44 3.57
N PHE A 208 -4.56 -0.29 4.61
CA PHE A 208 -5.04 -0.31 5.99
C PHE A 208 -6.01 0.83 6.27
N ILE A 209 -5.67 2.07 5.90
CA ILE A 209 -6.53 3.25 6.09
C ILE A 209 -7.87 3.09 5.35
N THR A 210 -7.81 2.71 4.07
CA THR A 210 -9.01 2.52 3.24
C THR A 210 -9.90 1.40 3.79
N HIS A 211 -9.33 0.32 4.31
CA HIS A 211 -10.09 -0.76 4.95
C HIS A 211 -10.69 -0.30 6.29
N ARG A 212 -9.89 0.33 7.16
CA ARG A 212 -10.30 0.76 8.50
C ARG A 212 -11.51 1.70 8.48
N TRP A 213 -11.55 2.56 7.46
CA TRP A 213 -12.54 3.60 7.29
C TRP A 213 -13.52 3.32 6.15
N SER A 214 -13.48 2.15 5.53
CA SER A 214 -14.34 1.78 4.39
C SER A 214 -14.38 2.87 3.30
N LEU A 215 -13.21 3.34 2.87
CA LEU A 215 -13.07 4.33 1.82
C LEU A 215 -13.19 3.67 0.43
N PRO A 216 -13.79 4.36 -0.56
CA PRO A 216 -13.77 3.90 -1.94
C PRO A 216 -12.33 3.99 -2.48
N GLY A 217 -11.60 2.86 -2.48
CA GLY A 217 -10.17 2.88 -2.82
C GLY A 217 -9.40 1.62 -2.42
N ALA A 218 -9.89 0.83 -1.44
CA ALA A 218 -9.44 -0.55 -1.23
C ALA A 218 -9.64 -1.43 -2.50
N GLU A 219 -10.44 -0.93 -3.43
CA GLU A 219 -10.68 -1.52 -4.72
C GLU A 219 -9.64 -1.14 -5.77
N ILE A 220 -8.82 -0.10 -5.65
CA ILE A 220 -7.88 0.28 -6.72
C ILE A 220 -6.89 -0.85 -6.98
N PHE A 221 -6.28 -1.42 -5.94
CA PHE A 221 -5.39 -2.58 -6.10
C PHE A 221 -6.13 -3.85 -6.54
N THR A 222 -7.33 -4.10 -6.00
CA THR A 222 -8.14 -5.28 -6.33
C THR A 222 -8.65 -5.22 -7.77
N ASN A 223 -9.10 -4.04 -8.22
CA ASN A 223 -9.62 -3.74 -9.55
C ASN A 223 -8.48 -3.69 -10.57
N ASN A 224 -7.33 -3.08 -10.23
CA ASN A 224 -6.17 -3.08 -11.12
C ASN A 224 -5.67 -4.51 -11.34
N LYS A 225 -5.51 -5.31 -10.27
CA LYS A 225 -5.13 -6.73 -10.39
C LYS A 225 -6.19 -7.55 -11.14
N ALA A 226 -7.49 -7.30 -10.91
CA ALA A 226 -8.56 -7.94 -11.68
C ALA A 226 -8.47 -7.61 -13.18
N THR A 227 -8.19 -6.34 -13.49
CA THR A 227 -8.10 -5.84 -14.86
C THR A 227 -6.86 -6.39 -15.56
N GLU A 228 -5.72 -6.41 -14.89
CA GLU A 228 -4.48 -7.04 -15.38
C GLU A 228 -4.66 -8.53 -15.64
N LEU A 229 -5.31 -9.27 -14.72
CA LEU A 229 -5.61 -10.69 -14.90
C LEU A 229 -6.56 -10.96 -16.07
N ALA A 230 -7.39 -9.97 -16.43
CA ALA A 230 -8.31 -10.07 -17.55
C ALA A 230 -7.67 -9.70 -18.90
N LEU A 231 -6.47 -9.11 -18.94
CA LEU A 231 -5.81 -8.69 -20.19
C LEU A 231 -5.73 -9.82 -21.24
N PRO A 232 -5.32 -11.06 -20.90
CA PRO A 232 -5.29 -12.14 -21.89
C PRO A 232 -6.68 -12.49 -22.46
N LEU A 233 -7.75 -12.27 -21.69
CA LEU A 233 -9.12 -12.50 -22.14
C LEU A 233 -9.60 -11.37 -23.06
N VAL A 234 -9.21 -10.13 -22.76
CA VAL A 234 -9.45 -8.97 -23.64
C VAL A 234 -8.73 -9.17 -24.98
N GLU A 235 -7.44 -9.52 -24.95
CA GLU A 235 -6.63 -9.77 -26.14
C GLU A 235 -7.17 -10.92 -26.99
N ALA A 236 -7.70 -11.96 -26.34
CA ALA A 236 -8.33 -13.10 -27.02
C ALA A 236 -9.79 -12.85 -27.43
N ASN A 237 -10.34 -11.65 -27.19
CA ASN A 237 -11.72 -11.27 -27.44
C ASN A 237 -12.75 -12.26 -26.83
N VAL A 238 -12.44 -12.77 -25.64
CA VAL A 238 -13.30 -13.66 -24.88
C VAL A 238 -14.24 -12.80 -24.03
N PRO A 239 -15.57 -12.97 -24.10
CA PRO A 239 -16.47 -12.22 -23.23
C PRO A 239 -16.30 -12.66 -21.77
N PHE A 240 -16.08 -11.71 -20.87
CA PHE A 240 -15.95 -11.98 -19.45
C PHE A 240 -16.70 -10.93 -18.61
N LYS A 241 -16.94 -11.26 -17.34
CA LYS A 241 -17.46 -10.34 -16.33
C LYS A 241 -16.62 -10.49 -15.07
N ILE A 242 -16.06 -9.39 -14.60
CA ILE A 242 -15.33 -9.35 -13.33
C ILE A 242 -16.35 -9.25 -12.19
N HIS A 243 -16.29 -10.19 -11.24
CA HIS A 243 -17.09 -10.17 -10.02
C HIS A 243 -16.15 -10.28 -8.81
N ILE A 244 -16.07 -9.22 -8.01
CA ILE A 244 -15.14 -9.16 -6.87
C ILE A 244 -15.91 -9.51 -5.59
N VAL A 245 -15.52 -10.62 -4.99
CA VAL A 245 -16.08 -11.11 -3.73
C VAL A 245 -15.25 -10.56 -2.57
N LYS A 246 -15.89 -9.88 -1.62
CA LYS A 246 -15.25 -9.32 -0.44
C LYS A 246 -15.91 -9.88 0.81
N ASP A 247 -15.16 -10.64 1.58
CA ASP A 247 -15.63 -11.18 2.85
C ASP A 247 -14.47 -11.43 3.82
N ARG A 248 -14.77 -11.50 5.12
CA ARG A 248 -13.80 -11.88 6.15
C ARG A 248 -13.53 -13.38 6.14
N ASP A 249 -14.51 -14.18 5.71
CA ASP A 249 -14.33 -15.62 5.45
C ASP A 249 -14.65 -15.95 3.99
N MET A 250 -13.59 -16.12 3.20
CA MET A 250 -13.71 -16.41 1.78
C MET A 250 -14.26 -17.83 1.50
N LYS A 251 -14.19 -18.75 2.46
CA LYS A 251 -14.52 -20.17 2.24
C LYS A 251 -16.00 -20.33 1.89
N GLU A 252 -16.87 -19.92 2.82
CA GLU A 252 -18.31 -20.02 2.65
C GLU A 252 -18.80 -19.03 1.58
N ARG A 253 -18.25 -17.82 1.58
CA ARG A 253 -18.70 -16.78 0.66
C ARG A 253 -18.52 -17.17 -0.81
N LEU A 254 -17.41 -17.80 -1.17
CA LEU A 254 -17.19 -18.24 -2.55
C LEU A 254 -18.21 -19.29 -2.99
N CYS A 255 -18.56 -20.24 -2.11
CA CYS A 255 -19.59 -21.24 -2.41
C CYS A 255 -20.97 -20.58 -2.64
N LEU A 256 -21.35 -19.64 -1.78
CA LEU A 256 -22.60 -18.90 -1.90
C LEU A 256 -22.66 -18.05 -3.18
N GLU A 257 -21.56 -17.40 -3.55
CA GLU A 257 -21.52 -16.59 -4.78
C GLU A 257 -21.54 -17.47 -6.04
N VAL A 258 -20.91 -18.64 -6.02
CA VAL A 258 -21.01 -19.62 -7.11
C VAL A 258 -22.46 -20.07 -7.32
N GLU A 259 -23.18 -20.35 -6.24
CA GLU A 259 -24.60 -20.72 -6.28
C GLU A 259 -25.46 -19.55 -6.78
N ARG A 260 -25.27 -18.35 -6.21
CA ARG A 260 -26.00 -17.12 -6.60
C ARG A 260 -25.83 -16.80 -8.08
N LEU A 261 -24.60 -16.92 -8.59
CA LEU A 261 -24.27 -16.65 -10.00
C LEU A 261 -24.57 -17.83 -10.92
N ARG A 262 -25.01 -18.97 -10.37
CA ARG A 262 -25.31 -20.21 -11.09
C ARG A 262 -24.16 -20.68 -11.98
N LEU A 263 -22.93 -20.61 -11.46
CA LEU A 263 -21.76 -21.02 -12.22
C LEU A 263 -21.75 -22.54 -12.42
N SER A 264 -21.40 -22.97 -13.63
CA SER A 264 -21.40 -24.40 -13.99
C SER A 264 -20.08 -25.11 -13.67
N ALA A 265 -19.02 -24.35 -13.42
CA ALA A 265 -17.72 -24.84 -12.97
C ALA A 265 -16.94 -23.68 -12.33
N MET A 266 -16.08 -24.01 -11.35
CA MET A 266 -15.18 -23.07 -10.71
C MET A 266 -13.74 -23.49 -11.00
N ILE A 267 -12.92 -22.56 -11.50
CA ILE A 267 -11.48 -22.78 -11.70
C ILE A 267 -10.75 -21.89 -10.71
N MET A 268 -9.92 -22.48 -9.85
CA MET A 268 -9.20 -21.72 -8.82
C MET A 268 -7.73 -22.08 -8.78
N GLY A 269 -6.88 -21.08 -8.54
CA GLY A 269 -5.47 -21.31 -8.21
C GLY A 269 -5.31 -21.80 -6.78
N SER A 270 -4.33 -22.66 -6.53
CA SER A 270 -3.88 -22.97 -5.17
C SER A 270 -2.38 -22.70 -5.06
N ARG A 271 -2.02 -21.66 -4.29
CA ARG A 271 -0.66 -21.48 -3.79
C ARG A 271 -0.57 -22.32 -2.52
N GLY A 272 0.29 -23.32 -2.46
CA GLY A 272 0.39 -24.27 -1.33
C GLY A 272 0.85 -23.67 0.01
N PHE A 273 0.67 -22.37 0.24
CA PHE A 273 1.01 -21.70 1.49
C PHE A 273 -0.09 -21.93 2.52
N GLY A 274 0.24 -22.72 3.55
CA GLY A 274 -0.69 -23.02 4.66
C GLY A 274 -0.46 -24.35 5.37
N ALA A 275 0.48 -25.19 4.91
CA ALA A 275 1.02 -26.28 5.72
C ALA A 275 2.42 -25.86 6.17
N ASN A 276 2.63 -25.78 7.50
CA ASN A 276 3.96 -25.53 8.06
C ASN A 276 4.97 -26.49 7.44
N ASP A 277 6.05 -25.94 6.90
CA ASP A 277 7.24 -26.69 6.55
C ASP A 277 7.94 -27.10 7.85
N ILE A 278 7.47 -28.20 8.45
CA ILE A 278 8.15 -28.87 9.55
C ILE A 278 8.81 -30.09 8.95
N ARG A 279 10.13 -29.97 8.77
CA ARG A 279 11.08 -31.07 8.51
C ARG A 279 11.05 -31.71 7.13
N GLY A 280 11.18 -30.95 6.04
CA GLY A 280 11.80 -31.45 4.79
C GLY A 280 11.22 -32.74 4.18
N ILE A 281 10.00 -33.12 4.55
CA ILE A 281 9.26 -34.24 3.96
C ILE A 281 8.18 -33.60 3.11
N ILE A 282 8.40 -33.71 1.80
CA ILE A 282 7.50 -33.29 0.73
C ILE A 282 6.06 -33.73 1.05
N SER A 283 5.19 -32.82 1.49
CA SER A 283 3.75 -33.09 1.55
C SER A 283 3.15 -32.84 0.17
N LYS A 284 3.35 -33.81 -0.74
CA LYS A 284 2.60 -33.91 -2.00
C LYS A 284 1.11 -34.08 -1.65
N GLY A 285 0.33 -33.01 -1.73
CA GLY A 285 -1.14 -33.15 -1.82
C GLY A 285 -2.00 -32.10 -1.13
N LYS A 286 -1.56 -31.41 -0.08
CA LYS A 286 -2.47 -30.53 0.68
C LYS A 286 -2.88 -29.29 -0.12
N LEU A 287 -4.20 -29.11 -0.28
CA LEU A 287 -4.80 -27.90 -0.84
C LEU A 287 -4.78 -26.78 0.20
N GLY A 288 -4.70 -25.52 -0.25
CA GLY A 288 -4.90 -24.36 0.62
C GLY A 288 -6.31 -24.37 1.24
N SER A 289 -6.48 -23.73 2.40
CA SER A 289 -7.70 -23.82 3.22
C SER A 289 -8.99 -23.39 2.49
N VAL A 290 -8.89 -22.45 1.55
CA VAL A 290 -10.01 -22.01 0.72
C VAL A 290 -10.27 -23.00 -0.42
N SER A 291 -9.23 -23.45 -1.12
CA SER A 291 -9.38 -24.44 -2.20
C SER A 291 -9.92 -25.77 -1.70
N ASP A 292 -9.44 -26.25 -0.55
CA ASP A 292 -9.93 -27.47 0.08
C ASP A 292 -11.42 -27.36 0.45
N TYR A 293 -11.82 -26.20 1.00
CA TYR A 293 -13.21 -25.97 1.35
C TYR A 293 -14.11 -25.91 0.12
N CYS A 294 -13.73 -25.15 -0.92
CA CYS A 294 -14.53 -25.06 -2.15
C CYS A 294 -14.64 -26.43 -2.85
N VAL A 295 -13.56 -27.23 -2.91
CA VAL A 295 -13.62 -28.58 -3.50
C VAL A 295 -14.65 -29.47 -2.80
N LYS A 296 -14.85 -29.30 -1.48
CA LYS A 296 -15.76 -30.12 -0.69
C LYS A 296 -17.19 -29.60 -0.63
N ASN A 297 -17.39 -28.29 -0.76
CA ASN A 297 -18.66 -27.63 -0.44
C ASN A 297 -19.28 -26.84 -1.61
N CYS A 298 -18.58 -26.68 -2.72
CA CYS A 298 -19.12 -25.94 -3.86
C CYS A 298 -20.12 -26.80 -4.64
N ILE A 299 -21.23 -26.20 -5.08
CA ILE A 299 -22.30 -26.90 -5.80
C ILE A 299 -21.91 -27.33 -7.22
N CYS A 300 -20.83 -26.77 -7.77
CA CYS A 300 -20.34 -27.07 -9.11
C CYS A 300 -18.96 -27.75 -9.08
N PRO A 301 -18.56 -28.44 -10.17
CA PRO A 301 -17.20 -28.98 -10.29
C PRO A 301 -16.13 -27.91 -10.07
N VAL A 302 -15.20 -28.18 -9.15
CA VAL A 302 -14.06 -27.31 -8.84
C VAL A 302 -12.78 -27.88 -9.46
N VAL A 303 -12.16 -27.12 -10.35
CA VAL A 303 -10.84 -27.41 -10.93
C VAL A 303 -9.80 -26.57 -10.22
N VAL A 304 -8.86 -27.22 -9.55
CA VAL A 304 -7.74 -26.53 -8.90
C VAL A 304 -6.50 -26.56 -9.79
N VAL A 305 -6.04 -25.38 -10.20
CA VAL A 305 -4.80 -25.20 -10.97
C VAL A 305 -3.63 -24.97 -10.00
N ARG A 306 -2.56 -25.75 -10.16
CA ARG A 306 -1.30 -25.61 -9.41
C ARG A 306 -0.17 -25.24 -10.34
N TYR A 307 0.74 -24.39 -9.85
CA TYR A 307 2.01 -24.15 -10.53
C TYR A 307 2.99 -25.29 -10.20
N PRO A 308 3.73 -25.83 -11.17
CA PRO A 308 4.88 -26.67 -10.88
C PRO A 308 5.94 -25.83 -10.13
N GLN A 309 6.51 -26.35 -9.05
CA GLN A 309 7.65 -25.72 -8.38
C GLN A 309 8.87 -25.79 -9.32
N GLU A 310 9.70 -24.74 -9.34
CA GLU A 310 10.86 -24.55 -10.23
C GLU A 310 12.05 -25.51 -9.97
N ASP A 311 11.83 -26.66 -9.33
CA ASP A 311 12.92 -27.57 -8.94
C ASP A 311 13.21 -28.68 -9.97
N GLU A 312 12.57 -28.65 -11.15
CA GLU A 312 12.61 -29.76 -12.11
C GLU A 312 13.30 -29.48 -13.46
N TYR A 313 13.98 -28.34 -13.65
CA TYR A 313 14.74 -28.09 -14.88
C TYR A 313 16.21 -27.80 -14.60
N GLY A 314 17.01 -28.87 -14.60
CA GLY A 314 18.44 -28.80 -14.86
C GLY A 314 18.71 -28.27 -16.27
N ASP A 315 19.88 -27.65 -16.38
CA ASP A 315 20.41 -26.93 -17.52
C ASP A 315 20.28 -27.67 -18.87
N GLY A 316 19.88 -26.93 -19.91
CA GLY A 316 20.02 -27.32 -21.32
C GLY A 316 18.83 -28.04 -21.96
N ALA A 317 17.93 -27.27 -22.61
CA ALA A 317 17.36 -27.65 -23.91
C ALA A 317 16.56 -26.50 -24.55
N VAL A 318 17.04 -26.12 -25.72
CA VAL A 318 16.42 -25.31 -26.77
C VAL A 318 14.94 -25.65 -27.00
N GLU A 319 14.13 -24.59 -27.10
CA GLU A 319 12.88 -24.47 -27.86
C GLU A 319 12.04 -25.76 -28.04
N LYS A 320 11.18 -26.07 -27.09
CA LYS A 320 10.03 -26.97 -27.32
C LYS A 320 8.73 -26.34 -26.85
N LYS A 321 7.83 -26.14 -27.82
CA LYS A 321 6.43 -25.68 -27.71
C LYS A 321 5.80 -26.05 -26.36
N ARG A 322 5.43 -25.01 -25.59
CA ARG A 322 4.59 -25.12 -24.38
C ARG A 322 3.25 -25.77 -24.74
N ARG A 323 3.13 -27.08 -24.53
CA ARG A 323 1.85 -27.80 -24.62
C ARG A 323 1.32 -27.96 -23.20
N LEU A 324 0.37 -27.11 -22.81
CA LEU A 324 -0.51 -27.36 -21.67
C LEU A 324 -1.21 -28.71 -21.91
N ARG A 325 -0.97 -29.71 -21.06
CA ARG A 325 -1.77 -30.94 -21.05
C ARG A 325 -3.10 -30.62 -20.38
N LEU A 326 -4.09 -30.24 -21.18
CA LEU A 326 -5.50 -30.28 -20.81
C LEU A 326 -6.00 -31.72 -20.98
N ASN A 327 -6.21 -32.43 -19.86
CA ASN A 327 -7.04 -33.63 -19.89
C ASN A 327 -8.51 -33.19 -19.92
N CYS A 328 -9.04 -32.99 -21.14
CA CYS A 328 -10.41 -32.56 -21.36
C CYS A 328 -11.28 -33.78 -21.70
N HIS A 329 -12.26 -34.10 -20.86
CA HIS A 329 -13.40 -34.94 -21.26
C HIS A 329 -14.44 -34.03 -21.91
N ARG A 330 -14.79 -34.30 -23.17
CA ARG A 330 -15.76 -33.53 -23.98
C ARG A 330 -17.10 -33.39 -23.27
N TYR A 331 -17.57 -32.16 -23.03
CA TYR A 331 -19.01 -31.86 -22.92
C TYR A 331 -19.37 -30.49 -23.54
N ARG A 332 -20.61 -30.41 -24.03
CA ARG A 332 -21.17 -29.40 -24.94
C ARG A 332 -21.17 -27.96 -24.40
N ARG A 333 -21.02 -26.99 -25.32
CA ARG A 333 -21.06 -25.53 -25.15
C ARG A 333 -22.28 -25.02 -24.38
N ARG A 334 -22.04 -24.28 -23.29
CA ARG A 334 -22.84 -23.13 -22.79
C ARG A 334 -21.89 -22.12 -22.13
N SER A 335 -22.23 -20.82 -22.18
CA SER A 335 -21.42 -19.68 -21.72
C SER A 335 -20.62 -19.95 -20.44
N THR A 336 -19.32 -19.68 -20.50
CA THR A 336 -18.38 -19.87 -19.40
C THR A 336 -18.17 -18.54 -18.67
N SER A 337 -18.72 -18.41 -17.46
CA SER A 337 -18.38 -17.31 -16.54
C SER A 337 -17.32 -17.83 -15.57
N ILE A 338 -16.11 -17.28 -15.62
CA ILE A 338 -14.98 -17.70 -14.77
C ILE A 338 -14.91 -16.77 -13.56
N MET A 339 -15.03 -17.33 -12.35
CA MET A 339 -14.70 -16.63 -11.11
C MET A 339 -13.28 -17.04 -10.70
N MET A 340 -12.33 -16.11 -10.74
CA MET A 340 -11.01 -16.30 -10.16
C MET A 340 -11.00 -15.73 -8.74
N PRO A 341 -10.92 -16.56 -7.68
CA PRO A 341 -10.72 -16.04 -6.34
C PRO A 341 -9.31 -15.43 -6.23
N MET A 342 -9.24 -14.19 -5.76
CA MET A 342 -7.96 -13.51 -5.52
C MET A 342 -7.35 -13.99 -4.21
N SER A 343 -6.13 -14.52 -4.31
CA SER A 343 -5.19 -14.68 -3.19
C SER A 343 -4.28 -13.47 -3.07
#